data_AF-A0A931ZWS9-F1
#
_entry.id   AF-A0A931ZWS9-F1
#
_cell.length_a   1.000
_cell.length_b   1.000
_cell.length_c   1.000
_cell.angle_alpha   90.00
_cell.angle_beta   90.00
_cell.angle_gamma   90.00
#
_symmetry.space_group_name_H-M   'P 1'
#
loop_
_entity.id
_entity.type
_entity.pdbx_description
1 polymer ?
#
loop_
_entity_poly.entity_id
_entity_poly.type
_entity_poly.pdbx_seq_one_letter_code
_entity_poly.pdbx_strand_id
1 'polypeptide(L)'
;MKKKTYDSKASRRSGQVREPVQVYLDPKDRELLERVAHTKGWSRAEVLRRGLRSLAAEALTERPPHWSLRYLIGCMGDDPSIPTDLAERHDYYLAEAYEEHARRNRVD
;
A
#
# COMPACT_ATOMS: atom_id res chain seq x y z
N MET A 1 65.94 3.39 -2.97
CA MET A 1 64.61 3.89 -3.37
C MET A 1 63.56 3.40 -2.36
N LYS A 2 62.98 4.30 -1.55
CA LYS A 2 61.92 3.97 -0.58
C LYS A 2 60.54 4.11 -1.25
N LYS A 3 59.75 3.04 -1.29
CA LYS A 3 58.37 3.06 -1.82
C LYS A 3 57.45 3.74 -0.80
N LYS A 4 56.75 4.81 -1.21
CA LYS A 4 55.68 5.43 -0.42
C LYS A 4 54.41 4.59 -0.59
N THR A 5 53.99 3.93 0.48
CA THR A 5 52.67 3.31 0.60
C THR A 5 51.66 4.42 0.86
N TYR A 6 50.72 4.63 -0.06
CA TYR A 6 49.59 5.53 0.17
C TYR A 6 48.54 4.76 0.98
N ASP A 7 48.31 5.22 2.20
CA ASP A 7 47.21 4.82 3.06
C ASP A 7 45.88 5.22 2.37
N SER A 8 45.13 4.23 1.89
CA SER A 8 43.85 4.45 1.22
C SER A 8 42.81 4.84 2.26
N LYS A 9 42.69 6.14 2.54
CA LYS A 9 41.56 6.68 3.31
C LYS A 9 40.24 6.22 2.68
N ALA A 10 39.47 5.45 3.45
CA ALA A 10 38.13 5.01 3.11
C ALA A 10 37.29 6.19 2.56
N SER A 11 36.83 6.05 1.32
CA SER A 11 35.99 7.05 0.68
C SER A 11 34.66 7.14 1.45
N ARG A 12 34.38 8.33 1.98
CA ARG A 12 33.09 8.64 2.60
C ARG A 12 32.04 8.52 1.50
N ARG A 13 31.03 7.67 1.69
CA ARG A 13 29.88 7.53 0.78
C ARG A 13 29.29 8.91 0.52
N SER A 14 29.58 9.49 -0.65
CA SER A 14 28.99 10.72 -1.11
C SER A 14 27.48 10.49 -1.23
N GLY A 15 26.68 11.25 -0.48
CA GLY A 15 25.23 11.18 -0.55
C GLY A 15 24.80 11.31 -2.01
N GLN A 16 24.15 10.26 -2.55
CA GLN A 16 23.65 10.26 -3.91
C GLN A 16 22.65 11.40 -4.09
N VAL A 17 23.06 12.44 -4.80
CA VAL A 17 22.16 13.50 -5.27
C VAL A 17 21.17 12.83 -6.22
N ARG A 18 19.88 13.11 -6.04
CA ARG A 18 18.83 12.56 -6.91
C ARG A 18 18.93 13.18 -8.29
N GLU A 19 18.82 12.36 -9.32
CA GLU A 19 18.88 12.80 -10.72
C GLU A 19 17.67 13.68 -11.07
N PRO A 20 17.87 14.84 -11.72
CA PRO A 20 16.79 15.73 -12.11
C PRO A 20 16.02 15.18 -13.31
N VAL A 21 14.69 15.24 -13.26
CA VAL A 21 13.78 14.92 -14.36
C VAL A 21 12.90 16.13 -14.64
N GLN A 22 12.87 16.60 -15.88
CA GLN A 22 11.98 17.67 -16.33
C GLN A 22 10.68 17.06 -16.86
N VAL A 23 9.54 17.58 -16.39
CA VAL A 23 8.20 17.13 -16.78
C VAL A 23 7.42 18.34 -17.29
N TYR A 24 6.83 18.20 -18.47
CA TYR A 24 5.91 19.20 -19.03
C TYR A 24 4.48 18.84 -18.62
N LEU A 25 3.77 19.80 -18.04
CA LEU A 25 2.38 19.65 -17.61
C LEU A 25 1.51 20.62 -18.39
N ASP A 26 0.31 20.18 -18.71
CA ASP A 26 -0.72 21.10 -19.17
C ASP A 26 -1.20 22.02 -18.01
N PRO A 27 -1.99 23.06 -18.30
CA PRO A 27 -2.46 23.97 -17.25
C PRO A 27 -3.28 23.30 -16.14
N LYS A 28 -4.08 22.26 -16.47
CA LYS A 28 -4.95 21.56 -15.51
C LYS A 28 -4.14 20.68 -14.58
N ASP A 29 -3.18 19.93 -15.12
CA ASP A 29 -2.28 19.08 -14.34
C ASP A 29 -1.37 19.93 -13.44
N ARG A 30 -0.92 21.08 -13.93
CA ARG A 30 -0.18 22.06 -13.13
C ARG A 30 -1.02 22.56 -11.96
N GLU A 31 -2.27 22.95 -12.21
CA GLU A 31 -3.18 23.40 -11.14
C GLU A 31 -3.40 22.30 -10.09
N LEU A 32 -3.61 21.06 -10.53
CA LEU A 32 -3.76 19.91 -9.65
C LEU A 32 -2.52 19.70 -8.77
N LEU A 33 -1.31 19.77 -9.36
CA LEU A 33 -0.06 19.67 -8.63
C LEU A 33 0.07 20.74 -7.55
N GLU A 34 -0.25 22.00 -7.87
CA GLU A 34 -0.23 23.10 -6.87
C GLU A 34 -1.24 22.86 -5.76
N ARG A 35 -2.47 22.45 -6.09
CA ARG A 35 -3.53 22.21 -5.10
C ARG A 35 -3.14 21.11 -4.13
N VAL A 36 -2.57 20.00 -4.62
CA VAL A 36 -2.12 18.90 -3.76
C VAL A 36 -0.93 19.33 -2.90
N ALA A 37 0.05 20.02 -3.50
CA ALA A 37 1.21 20.55 -2.79
C ALA A 37 0.79 21.46 -1.63
N HIS A 38 -0.11 22.42 -1.90
CA HIS A 38 -0.65 23.33 -0.90
C HIS A 38 -1.42 22.59 0.20
N THR A 39 -2.36 21.72 -0.18
CA THR A 39 -3.22 21.00 0.78
C THR A 39 -2.42 20.10 1.72
N LYS A 40 -1.31 19.52 1.25
CA LYS A 40 -0.47 18.61 2.05
C LYS A 40 0.76 19.27 2.67
N GLY A 41 1.05 20.53 2.34
CA GLY A 41 2.29 21.20 2.74
C GLY A 41 3.54 20.55 2.12
N TRP A 42 3.43 19.96 0.93
CA TRP A 42 4.54 19.27 0.25
C TRP A 42 5.12 20.13 -0.87
N SER A 43 6.40 19.91 -1.18
CA SER A 43 6.97 20.46 -2.41
C SER A 43 6.41 19.76 -3.64
N ARG A 44 6.36 20.45 -4.78
CA ARG A 44 5.94 19.87 -6.08
C ARG A 44 6.69 18.58 -6.40
N ALA A 45 8.01 18.58 -6.17
CA ALA A 45 8.84 17.41 -6.40
C ALA A 45 8.47 16.24 -5.47
N GLU A 46 8.04 16.51 -4.24
CA GLU A 46 7.57 15.45 -3.33
C GLU A 46 6.20 14.89 -3.75
N VAL A 47 5.30 15.73 -4.23
CA VAL A 47 4.02 15.27 -4.81
C VAL A 47 4.28 14.35 -6.00
N LEU A 48 5.11 14.76 -6.95
CA LEU A 48 5.46 13.95 -8.13
C LEU A 48 6.14 12.63 -7.74
N ARG A 49 7.07 12.65 -6.77
CA ARG A 49 7.72 11.43 -6.29
C ARG A 49 6.75 10.45 -5.63
N ARG A 50 5.84 10.96 -4.79
CA ARG A 50 4.84 10.12 -4.13
C ARG A 50 3.85 9.56 -5.15
N GLY A 51 3.35 10.40 -6.06
CA GLY A 51 2.47 9.98 -7.15
C GLY A 51 3.10 8.88 -8.00
N LEU A 52 4.37 9.06 -8.42
CA LEU A 52 5.10 8.06 -9.19
C LEU A 52 5.23 6.73 -8.43
N ARG A 53 5.55 6.77 -7.13
CA ARG A 53 5.66 5.54 -6.31
C ARG A 53 4.32 4.84 -6.12
N SER A 54 3.24 5.60 -5.91
CA SER A 54 1.88 5.03 -5.82
C SER A 54 1.48 4.37 -7.13
N LEU A 55 1.67 5.06 -8.26
CA LEU A 55 1.39 4.52 -9.59
C LEU A 55 2.24 3.27 -9.87
N ALA A 56 3.53 3.28 -9.52
CA ALA A 56 4.40 2.12 -9.67
C ALA A 56 3.95 0.94 -8.81
N ALA A 57 3.49 1.18 -7.58
CA ALA A 57 2.95 0.13 -6.73
C ALA A 57 1.69 -0.51 -7.32
N GLU A 58 0.85 0.28 -8.01
CA GLU A 58 -0.33 -0.23 -8.70
C GLU A 58 0.01 -0.98 -10.00
N ALA A 59 0.94 -0.43 -10.78
CA ALA A 59 1.23 -0.89 -12.15
C ALA A 59 2.30 -1.98 -12.24
N LEU A 60 3.29 -1.99 -11.34
CA LEU A 60 4.47 -2.85 -11.41
C LEU A 60 4.48 -3.97 -10.36
N THR A 61 3.59 -3.94 -9.38
CA THR A 61 3.50 -5.04 -8.41
C THR A 61 2.77 -6.20 -9.06
N GLU A 62 3.49 -7.28 -9.38
CA GLU A 62 2.86 -8.59 -9.59
C GLU A 62 2.04 -8.91 -8.34
N ARG A 63 0.73 -8.98 -8.51
CA ARG A 63 -0.18 -9.20 -7.38
C ARG A 63 0.04 -10.62 -6.87
N PRO A 64 0.50 -10.81 -5.62
CA PRO A 64 0.62 -12.15 -5.07
C PRO A 64 -0.77 -12.81 -5.03
N PRO A 65 -0.85 -14.15 -5.14
CA PRO A 65 -2.12 -14.89 -5.11
C PRO A 65 -2.77 -14.77 -3.72
N HIS A 66 -3.52 -13.68 -3.50
CA HIS A 66 -4.34 -13.29 -2.34
C HIS A 66 -4.47 -11.75 -2.23
N TRP A 67 -3.87 -10.97 -3.15
CA TRP A 67 -3.85 -9.49 -3.05
C TRP A 67 -5.23 -8.85 -2.92
N SER A 68 -6.25 -9.37 -3.61
CA SER A 68 -7.63 -8.90 -3.49
C SER A 68 -8.23 -9.12 -2.11
N LEU A 69 -7.83 -10.18 -1.39
CA LEU A 69 -8.33 -10.49 -0.06
C LEU A 69 -7.91 -9.46 0.99
N ARG A 70 -6.83 -8.70 0.75
CA ARG A 70 -6.45 -7.58 1.64
C ARG A 70 -7.53 -6.52 1.75
N TYR A 71 -8.30 -6.30 0.70
CA TYR A 71 -9.41 -5.34 0.72
C TYR A 71 -10.59 -5.84 1.56
N LEU A 72 -10.62 -7.13 1.94
CA LEU A 72 -11.66 -7.72 2.78
C LEU A 72 -11.36 -7.60 4.28
N ILE A 73 -10.10 -7.30 4.65
CA ILE A 73 -9.69 -7.17 6.05
C ILE A 73 -10.41 -5.96 6.67
N GLY A 74 -11.20 -6.20 7.72
CA GLY A 74 -11.94 -5.16 8.43
C GLY A 74 -13.23 -4.72 7.75
N CYS A 75 -13.64 -5.31 6.61
CA CYS A 75 -14.90 -4.98 5.95
C CYS A 75 -16.14 -5.22 6.83
N MET A 76 -16.03 -6.13 7.79
CA MET A 76 -17.10 -6.44 8.72
C MET A 76 -17.10 -5.52 9.95
N GLY A 77 -16.09 -4.65 10.08
CA GLY A 77 -16.02 -3.60 11.12
C GLY A 77 -16.20 -4.13 12.55
N ASP A 78 -16.92 -3.35 13.35
CA ASP A 78 -17.31 -3.65 14.73
C ASP A 78 -18.78 -4.11 14.81
N ASP A 79 -19.29 -4.79 13.78
CA ASP A 79 -20.68 -5.25 13.77
C ASP A 79 -20.92 -6.15 15.00
N PRO A 80 -21.81 -5.74 15.93
CA PRO A 80 -22.01 -6.46 17.19
C PRO A 80 -22.70 -7.82 17.01
N SER A 81 -23.25 -8.10 15.82
CA SER A 81 -23.80 -9.42 15.48
C SER A 81 -22.72 -10.45 15.15
N ILE A 82 -21.47 -10.02 14.98
CA ILE A 82 -20.35 -10.88 14.63
C ILE A 82 -19.67 -11.38 15.90
N PRO A 83 -19.59 -12.71 16.10
CA PRO A 83 -18.91 -13.26 17.26
C PRO A 83 -17.43 -12.89 17.28
N THR A 84 -16.91 -12.50 18.45
CA THR A 84 -15.49 -12.15 18.62
C THR A 84 -14.55 -13.34 18.42
N ASP A 85 -15.07 -14.57 18.57
CA ASP A 85 -14.37 -15.84 18.37
C ASP A 85 -14.64 -16.46 16.99
N LEU A 86 -15.24 -15.71 16.04
CA LEU A 86 -15.62 -16.21 14.72
C LEU A 86 -14.44 -16.86 13.98
N ALA A 87 -13.24 -16.28 14.05
CA ALA A 87 -12.07 -16.84 13.37
C ALA A 87 -11.62 -18.19 13.96
N GLU A 88 -11.71 -18.35 15.28
CA GLU A 88 -11.33 -19.58 15.98
C GLU A 88 -12.38 -20.67 15.82
N ARG A 89 -13.67 -20.30 15.81
CA ARG A 89 -14.81 -21.22 15.82
C ARG A 89 -15.65 -21.17 14.54
N HIS A 90 -15.06 -20.78 13.42
CA HIS A 90 -15.79 -20.61 12.16
C HIS A 90 -16.58 -21.87 11.76
N ASP A 91 -16.01 -23.06 11.93
CA ASP A 91 -16.68 -24.34 11.64
C ASP A 91 -17.95 -24.56 12.47
N TYR A 92 -17.92 -24.17 13.75
CA TYR A 92 -19.08 -24.27 14.62
C TYR A 92 -20.23 -23.39 14.11
N TYR A 93 -19.93 -22.13 13.76
CA TYR A 93 -20.94 -21.21 13.24
C TYR A 93 -21.45 -21.61 11.86
N LEU A 94 -20.59 -22.19 11.00
CA LEU A 94 -21.01 -22.74 9.72
C LEU A 94 -21.97 -23.92 9.90
N ALA A 95 -21.65 -24.86 10.79
CA ALA A 95 -22.52 -26.00 11.07
C ALA A 95 -23.90 -25.55 11.60
N GLU A 96 -23.92 -24.62 12.57
CA GLU A 96 -25.15 -24.05 13.12
C GLU A 96 -26.00 -23.37 12.04
N ALA A 97 -25.38 -22.58 11.17
CA ALA A 97 -26.06 -21.91 10.06
C ALA A 97 -26.66 -22.91 9.06
N TYR A 98 -25.94 -23.99 8.74
CA TYR A 98 -26.46 -25.05 7.86
C TYR A 98 -27.67 -25.76 8.47
N GLU A 99 -27.64 -26.07 9.76
CA GLU A 99 -28.76 -26.71 10.47
C GLU A 99 -29.98 -25.79 10.54
N GLU A 100 -29.78 -24.50 10.79
CA GLU A 100 -30.87 -23.52 10.78
C GLU A 100 -31.49 -23.40 9.39
N HIS A 101 -30.66 -23.29 8.34
CA HIS A 101 -31.12 -23.23 6.96
C HIS A 101 -31.91 -24.50 6.56
N ALA A 102 -31.42 -25.68 6.96
CA ALA A 102 -32.11 -26.95 6.72
C ALA A 102 -33.44 -27.06 7.47
N ARG A 103 -33.55 -26.52 8.70
CA ARG A 103 -34.81 -26.45 9.45
C ARG A 103 -35.82 -25.53 8.78
N ARG A 104 -35.38 -24.35 8.33
CA ARG A 104 -36.25 -23.39 7.62
C ARG A 104 -36.82 -23.98 6.32
N ASN A 105 -36.01 -24.75 5.59
CA ASN A 105 -36.41 -25.36 4.30
C ASN A 105 -37.11 -26.72 4.45
N ARG A 106 -37.33 -27.21 5.67
CA ARG A 106 -38.10 -28.44 5.96
C ARG A 106 -39.59 -28.17 6.23
N VAL A 107 -40.01 -26.91 6.22
CA VAL A 107 -41.41 -26.53 6.35
C VAL A 107 -41.95 -26.25 4.95
N ASP A 108 -42.28 -27.34 4.24
CA ASP A 108 -43.22 -27.41 3.11
C ASP A 108 -43.93 -28.78 3.18
#